data_AF-A0A4V1ZRF6-F1
#
_entry.id   AF-A0A4V1ZRF6-F1
#
_cell.length_a   1.000
_cell.length_b   1.000
_cell.length_c   1.000
_cell.angle_alpha   90.00
_cell.angle_beta   90.00
_cell.angle_gamma   90.00
#
_symmetry.space_group_name_H-M   'P 1'
#
loop_
_entity.id
_entity.type
_entity.pdbx_description
1 polymer ?
#
loop_
_entity_poly.entity_id
_entity_poly.type
_entity_poly.pdbx_seq_one_letter_code
_entity_poly.pdbx_strand_id
1 'polypeptide(L)'
;MSTSQLVVQHLPYLRRYARALTGSQVAGDAYVAATLETLVNEPDTLGRSTNVKADLFRVFTRIWNSLSVNGRSEQVQHDLPAEVRLGQIT
;
A
#
# COMPACT_ATOMS: atom_id res chain seq x y z
N MET A 1 -19.11 -1.64 19.86
CA MET A 1 -18.61 -0.86 18.70
C MET A 1 -18.90 -1.65 17.45
N SER A 2 -19.48 -1.04 16.42
CA SER A 2 -19.68 -1.68 15.12
C SER A 2 -18.35 -1.81 14.37
N THR A 3 -18.19 -2.84 13.55
CA THR A 3 -17.00 -3.06 12.69
C THR A 3 -16.70 -1.85 11.82
N SER A 4 -17.73 -1.21 11.26
CA SER A 4 -17.57 0.01 10.45
C SER A 4 -16.98 1.18 11.24
N GLN A 5 -17.32 1.33 12.53
CA GLN A 5 -16.76 2.38 13.38
C GLN A 5 -15.27 2.16 13.64
N LEU A 6 -14.87 0.91 13.85
CA LEU A 6 -13.46 0.53 14.03
C LEU A 6 -12.64 0.77 12.75
N VAL A 7 -13.21 0.48 11.58
CA VAL A 7 -12.57 0.79 10.29
C VAL A 7 -12.33 2.30 10.17
N VAL A 8 -13.35 3.13 10.41
CA VAL A 8 -13.25 4.59 10.34
C VAL A 8 -12.17 5.13 11.28
N GLN A 9 -12.07 4.60 12.50
CA GLN A 9 -11.02 4.98 13.45
C GLN A 9 -9.60 4.70 12.93
N HIS A 10 -9.43 3.69 12.07
CA HIS A 10 -8.12 3.30 11.53
C HIS A 10 -7.79 3.89 10.16
N LEU A 11 -8.75 4.50 9.47
CA LEU A 11 -8.54 5.12 8.15
C LEU A 11 -7.41 6.16 8.08
N PRO A 12 -7.20 7.05 9.07
CA PRO A 12 -6.09 8.00 9.01
C PRO A 12 -4.73 7.31 8.93
N TYR A 13 -4.56 6.21 9.66
CA TYR A 13 -3.32 5.43 9.64
C TYR A 13 -3.15 4.69 8.31
N LEU A 14 -4.24 4.14 7.76
CA LEU A 14 -4.20 3.45 6.48
C LEU A 14 -3.85 4.43 5.34
N ARG A 15 -4.42 5.64 5.33
CA ARG A 15 -4.06 6.69 4.36
C ARG A 15 -2.59 7.08 4.46
N ARG A 16 -2.07 7.25 5.69
CA ARG A 16 -0.64 7.56 5.89
C ARG A 16 0.26 6.45 5.34
N TYR A 17 -0.09 5.19 5.62
CA TYR A 17 0.64 4.03 5.11
C TYR A 17 0.60 3.94 3.57
N ALA A 18 -0.59 4.10 2.98
CA ALA A 18 -0.77 4.07 1.54
C ALA A 18 0.09 5.14 0.84
N ARG A 19 0.11 6.36 1.38
CA ARG A 19 0.92 7.46 0.84
C ARG A 19 2.42 7.21 0.95
N ALA A 20 2.86 6.56 2.02
CA ALA A 20 4.27 6.20 2.18
C ALA A 20 4.72 5.16 1.14
N LEU A 21 3.82 4.24 0.77
CA LEU A 21 4.08 3.22 -0.25
C LEU A 21 4.01 3.77 -1.68
N THR A 22 3.05 4.65 -1.96
CA THR A 22 2.83 5.19 -3.31
C THR A 22 3.67 6.42 -3.62
N GLY A 23 4.17 7.13 -2.61
CA GLY A 23 4.78 8.45 -2.77
C GLY A 23 3.81 9.55 -3.22
N SER A 24 2.51 9.26 -3.31
CA SER A 24 1.50 10.18 -3.86
C SER A 24 0.18 10.09 -3.09
N GLN A 25 -0.38 11.26 -2.77
CA GLN A 25 -1.68 11.37 -2.13
C GLN A 25 -2.78 10.73 -2.97
N VAL A 26 -2.87 11.07 -4.25
CA VAL A 26 -3.94 10.58 -5.15
C VAL A 26 -3.86 9.07 -5.31
N ALA A 27 -2.66 8.55 -5.58
CA ALA A 27 -2.48 7.10 -5.73
C ALA A 27 -2.76 6.37 -4.42
N GLY A 28 -2.31 6.91 -3.27
CA GLY A 28 -2.55 6.30 -1.96
C GLY A 28 -4.03 6.26 -1.61
N ASP A 29 -4.75 7.36 -1.84
CA ASP A 29 -6.19 7.44 -1.58
C ASP A 29 -6.99 6.50 -2.51
N ALA A 30 -6.51 6.23 -3.74
CA ALA A 30 -7.11 5.23 -4.64
C ALA A 30 -6.98 3.80 -4.10
N TYR A 31 -5.82 3.39 -3.58
CA TYR A 31 -5.66 2.09 -2.92
C TYR A 31 -6.55 1.95 -1.67
N VAL A 32 -6.72 3.03 -0.91
CA VAL A 32 -7.60 3.05 0.26
C VAL A 32 -9.06 2.87 -0.18
N ALA A 33 -9.50 3.53 -1.25
CA ALA A 33 -10.84 3.35 -1.82
C ALA A 33 -11.06 1.89 -2.26
N ALA A 34 -10.14 1.32 -3.04
CA ALA A 34 -10.21 -0.08 -3.48
C ALA A 34 -10.24 -1.07 -2.29
N THR A 35 -9.52 -0.77 -1.22
CA THR A 35 -9.56 -1.55 0.03
C THR A 35 -10.95 -1.51 0.64
N LEU A 36 -11.57 -0.34 0.75
CA LEU A 36 -12.93 -0.19 1.29
C LEU A 36 -13.99 -0.86 0.42
N GLU A 37 -13.89 -0.73 -0.91
CA GLU A 37 -14.76 -1.43 -1.85
C GLU A 37 -14.66 -2.96 -1.68
N THR A 38 -13.45 -3.47 -1.52
CA THR A 38 -13.21 -4.90 -1.24
C THR A 38 -13.88 -5.33 0.07
N LEU A 39 -13.79 -4.50 1.12
CA LEU A 39 -14.43 -4.80 2.41
C LEU A 39 -15.96 -4.78 2.35
N VAL A 40 -16.55 -3.94 1.49
CA VAL A 40 -18.00 -3.93 1.24
C VAL A 40 -18.44 -5.20 0.52
N ASN A 41 -17.64 -5.68 -0.44
CA ASN A 41 -17.92 -6.91 -1.19
C ASN A 41 -17.65 -8.19 -0.37
N GLU A 42 -16.65 -8.16 0.52
CA GLU A 42 -16.21 -9.31 1.33
C GLU A 42 -16.14 -8.95 2.83
N PRO A 43 -17.27 -8.70 3.51
CA PRO A 43 -17.29 -8.23 4.90
C PRO A 43 -16.66 -9.24 5.89
N ASP A 44 -16.72 -10.54 5.61
CA ASP A 44 -16.14 -11.62 6.43
C ASP A 44 -14.59 -11.64 6.43
N THR A 45 -13.96 -10.70 5.75
CA THR A 45 -12.50 -10.50 5.82
C THR A 45 -12.07 -9.77 7.09
N LEU A 46 -12.98 -9.02 7.71
CA LEU A 46 -12.78 -8.36 9.01
C LEU A 46 -13.21 -9.28 10.16
N GLY A 47 -12.41 -9.34 11.22
CA GLY A 47 -12.68 -10.19 12.39
C GLY A 47 -12.15 -11.61 12.25
N ARG A 48 -11.46 -11.92 11.14
CA ARG A 48 -10.69 -13.17 10.98
C ARG A 48 -9.46 -13.18 11.89
N SER A 49 -8.96 -12.00 12.24
CA SER A 49 -7.94 -11.79 13.28
C SER A 49 -8.58 -11.27 14.55
N THR A 50 -7.89 -11.42 15.68
CA THR A 50 -8.21 -10.74 16.94
C THR A 50 -8.21 -9.20 16.80
N ASN A 51 -7.61 -8.65 15.73
CA ASN A 51 -7.44 -7.21 15.55
C ASN A 51 -7.90 -6.70 14.17
N VAL A 52 -8.97 -5.89 14.17
CA VAL A 52 -9.55 -5.24 12.97
C VAL A 52 -8.55 -4.37 12.21
N LYS A 53 -7.63 -3.68 12.91
CA LYS A 53 -6.57 -2.90 12.27
C LYS A 53 -5.66 -3.80 11.45
N ALA A 54 -5.30 -4.97 11.97
CA ALA A 54 -4.44 -5.90 11.26
C ALA A 54 -5.15 -6.48 10.02
N ASP A 55 -6.44 -6.82 10.15
CA ASP A 55 -7.25 -7.29 9.01
C ASP A 55 -7.33 -6.23 7.90
N LEU A 56 -7.62 -4.97 8.26
CA LEU A 56 -7.69 -3.85 7.31
C LEU A 56 -6.38 -3.67 6.52
N PHE A 57 -5.24 -3.67 7.22
CA PHE A 57 -3.93 -3.52 6.59
C PHE A 57 -3.54 -4.75 5.76
N ARG A 58 -4.02 -5.95 6.14
CA ARG A 58 -3.80 -7.17 5.35
C ARG A 58 -4.55 -7.12 4.02
N VAL A 59 -5.81 -6.67 4.02
CA VAL A 59 -6.58 -6.50 2.77
C VAL A 59 -5.90 -5.48 1.87
N PHE A 60 -5.51 -4.31 2.40
CA PHE A 60 -4.75 -3.32 1.64
C PHE A 60 -3.48 -3.92 1.02
N THR A 61 -2.67 -4.62 1.83
CA THR A 61 -1.38 -5.17 1.37
C THR A 61 -1.57 -6.26 0.32
N ARG A 62 -2.67 -7.02 0.38
CA ARG A 62 -3.03 -7.98 -0.66
C ARG A 62 -3.28 -7.28 -2.01
N ILE A 63 -4.03 -6.18 -1.99
CA ILE A 63 -4.31 -5.37 -3.21
C ILE A 63 -3.02 -4.72 -3.72
N TRP A 64 -2.19 -4.20 -2.82
CA TRP A 64 -0.89 -3.64 -3.19
C TRP A 64 -0.01 -4.68 -3.92
N ASN A 65 0.08 -5.89 -3.39
CA ASN A 65 0.92 -6.94 -3.96
C ASN A 65 0.34 -7.59 -5.22
N SER A 66 -0.97 -7.44 -5.51
CA SER A 66 -1.56 -8.00 -6.74
C SER A 66 -1.22 -7.19 -7.99
N LEU A 67 -0.76 -5.94 -7.83
CA LEU A 67 -0.38 -5.07 -8.94
C LEU A 67 1.13 -5.13 -9.18
N SER A 68 1.52 -5.66 -10.34
CA SER A 68 2.92 -5.84 -10.73
C SER A 68 3.73 -4.54 -10.78
N VAL A 69 3.08 -3.39 -10.97
CA VAL A 69 3.71 -2.07 -10.97
C VAL A 69 4.38 -1.74 -9.64
N ASN A 70 3.85 -2.23 -8.52
CA ASN A 70 4.39 -1.95 -7.19
C ASN A 70 5.63 -2.78 -6.84
N GLY A 71 5.84 -3.89 -7.54
CA GLY A 71 7.01 -4.76 -7.39
C GLY A 71 8.21 -4.34 -8.23
N ARG A 72 8.04 -3.35 -9.14
CA ARG A 72 9.13 -2.78 -9.92
C ARG A 72 9.92 -1.83 -9.03
N SER A 73 10.82 -2.36 -8.22
CA SER A 73 11.96 -1.58 -7.78
C SER A 73 12.75 -1.24 -9.04
N GLU A 74 12.94 0.04 -9.36
CA GLU A 74 14.02 0.40 -10.27
C GLU A 74 15.28 -0.20 -9.66
N GLN A 75 15.77 -1.30 -10.23
CA GLN A 75 17.09 -1.79 -9.92
C GLN A 75 18.02 -0.68 -10.40
N VAL A 76 18.34 0.26 -9.50
CA VAL A 76 19.37 1.25 -9.74
C VAL A 76 20.59 0.44 -10.11
N GLN A 77 21.01 0.57 -11.38
CA GLN A 77 22.07 -0.22 -11.99
C GLN A 77 23.40 0.22 -11.34
N HIS A 78 23.63 -0.26 -10.11
CA HIS A 78 24.84 -0.01 -9.34
C HIS A 78 26.03 -0.84 -9.84
N ASP A 79 25.81 -1.72 -10.82
CA ASP A 79 26.80 -2.65 -11.34
C ASP A 79 27.75 -2.03 -12.39
N LEU A 80 27.60 -0.73 -12.68
CA LEU A 80 28.52 0.01 -13.54
C LEU A 80 29.69 0.56 -12.71
N PRO A 81 30.95 0.26 -13.10
CA PRO A 81 32.14 0.87 -12.49
C PRO A 81 31.96 2.38 -12.39
N ALA A 82 32.37 2.97 -11.26
CA ALA A 82 32.22 4.40 -11.00
C ALA A 82 32.79 5.28 -12.12
N GLU A 83 33.81 4.77 -12.82
CA GLU A 83 34.49 5.34 -13.98
C GLU A 83 33.53 5.63 -15.15
N VAL A 84 32.61 4.70 -15.46
CA VAL A 84 31.65 4.84 -16.57
C VAL A 84 30.60 5.91 -16.25
N ARG A 85 30.25 6.06 -14.96
CA ARG A 85 29.28 7.07 -14.50
C ARG A 85 29.83 8.49 -14.59
N LEU A 86 31.13 8.68 -14.29
CA LEU A 86 31.81 9.97 -14.42
C LEU A 86 31.86 10.46 -15.88
N GLY A 87 31.98 9.54 -16.85
CA GLY A 87 31.99 9.88 -18.28
C GLY A 87 30.64 10.32 -18.86
N GLN A 88 29.51 10.12 -18.16
CA GLN A 88 28.18 10.52 -18.63
C GLN A 88 27.71 11.88 -18.08
N ILE A 89 28.48 12.47 -17.16
CA ILE A 89 28.19 13.76 -16.53
C ILE A 89 29.15 14.88 -16.96
N THR A 90 30.12 14.58 -17.82
CA THR A 90 31.03 15.54 -18.48
C THR A 90 30.77 15.51 -19.97
#